data_AF-A0A1A8LBC8-F1
#
_entry.id   AF-A0A1A8LBC8-F1
#
_cell.length_a   1.000
_cell.length_b   1.000
_cell.length_c   1.000
_cell.angle_alpha   90.00
_cell.angle_beta   90.00
_cell.angle_gamma   90.00
#
_symmetry.space_group_name_H-M   'P 1'
#
loop_
_entity.id
_entity.type
_entity.pdbx_description
1 polymer ?
#
loop_
_entity_poly.entity_id
_entity_poly.type
_entity_poly.pdbx_seq_one_letter_code
_entity_poly.pdbx_strand_id
1 'polypeptide(L)' 'LASFTCYCHPGYTGRLCETNINECLSQPCKNGGTCQDRENSYICSCPKGTAGINCEVNLDDCKSKPCDFG' A
#
# COMPACT_ATOMS: atom_id res chain seq x y z
N LEU A 1 27.95 26.44 -17.52
CA LEU A 1 26.60 25.92 -17.81
C LEU A 1 25.71 26.21 -16.61
N ALA A 2 24.48 26.69 -16.82
CA ALA A 2 23.50 26.86 -15.75
C ALA A 2 22.82 25.51 -15.46
N SER A 3 22.79 25.10 -14.19
CA SER A 3 22.00 23.96 -13.72
C SER A 3 20.79 24.50 -12.95
N PHE A 4 19.62 23.90 -13.18
CA PHE A 4 18.41 24.18 -12.42
C PHE A 4 17.86 22.88 -11.84
N THR A 5 17.22 22.99 -10.69
CA THR A 5 16.60 21.88 -9.98
C THR A 5 15.15 22.25 -9.69
N CYS A 6 14.23 21.33 -9.99
CA CYS A 6 12.82 21.48 -9.64
C CYS A 6 12.58 20.95 -8.22
N TYR A 7 11.70 21.63 -7.48
CA TYR A 7 11.11 21.08 -6.26
C TYR A 7 9.82 20.36 -6.64
N CYS A 8 9.80 19.04 -6.44
CA CYS A 8 8.66 18.23 -6.83
C CYS A 8 7.55 18.27 -5.79
N HIS A 9 6.31 18.18 -6.28
CA HIS A 9 5.17 17.89 -5.43
C HIS A 9 5.34 16.51 -4.77
N PRO A 10 4.77 16.30 -3.58
CA PRO A 10 4.76 14.98 -2.94
C PRO A 10 4.23 13.91 -3.89
N GLY A 11 4.86 12.74 -3.92
CA GLY A 11 4.52 11.64 -4.83
C GLY A 11 5.16 11.70 -6.21
N TYR A 12 6.02 12.69 -6.48
CA TYR A 12 6.73 12.82 -7.76
C TYR A 12 8.24 12.98 -7.58
N THR A 13 8.99 12.49 -8.57
CA THR A 13 10.46 12.51 -8.64
C THR A 13 10.94 12.71 -10.08
N GLY A 14 12.25 12.80 -10.27
CA GLY A 14 12.88 13.11 -11.56
C GLY A 14 13.34 14.56 -11.64
N ARG A 15 14.13 14.88 -12.67
CA ARG A 15 14.72 16.22 -12.83
C ARG A 15 13.63 17.28 -13.05
N LEU A 16 12.53 16.88 -13.69
CA LEU A 16 11.38 17.72 -14.03
C LEU A 16 10.12 17.27 -13.30
N CYS A 17 10.24 16.43 -12.27
CA CYS A 17 9.11 15.87 -11.52
C CYS A 17 8.15 15.05 -12.39
N GLU A 18 8.68 14.45 -13.44
CA GLU A 18 7.95 13.71 -14.47
C GLU A 18 7.60 12.27 -14.06
N THR A 19 8.24 11.76 -13.00
CA THR A 19 8.08 10.38 -12.57
C THR A 19 7.20 10.34 -11.33
N ASN A 20 6.05 9.68 -11.40
CA ASN A 20 5.28 9.37 -10.21
C ASN A 20 6.02 8.29 -9.39
N ILE A 21 6.12 8.50 -8.09
CA ILE A 21 6.75 7.56 -7.17
C ILE A 21 5.80 6.40 -7.00
N ASN A 22 6.26 5.18 -7.26
CA ASN A 22 5.45 3.99 -7.00
C ASN A 22 5.63 3.56 -5.55
N GLU A 23 4.67 3.89 -4.69
CA GLU A 23 4.70 3.54 -3.26
C GLU A 23 4.54 2.04 -3.00
N CYS A 24 4.10 1.25 -3.98
CA CYS A 24 4.00 -0.20 -3.87
C CYS A 24 5.34 -0.93 -3.97
N LEU A 25 6.42 -0.28 -4.45
CA LEU A 25 7.74 -0.91 -4.57
C LEU A 25 8.33 -1.36 -3.23
N SER A 26 7.96 -0.72 -2.12
CA SER A 26 8.37 -1.14 -0.78
C SER A 26 7.58 -2.35 -0.24
N GLN A 27 6.63 -2.88 -1.02
CA GLN A 27 5.76 -4.01 -0.64
C GLN A 27 5.10 -3.80 0.74
N PRO A 28 4.30 -2.72 0.90
CA PRO A 28 3.71 -2.38 2.19
C PRO A 28 2.64 -3.39 2.63
N CYS A 29 1.84 -3.90 1.69
CA CYS A 29 0.75 -4.83 1.98
C CYS A 29 1.27 -6.20 2.44
N LYS A 30 0.69 -6.72 3.52
CA LYS A 30 1.00 -7.98 4.18
C LYS A 30 -0.06 -9.04 3.88
N ASN A 31 0.20 -10.27 4.33
CA ASN A 31 -0.74 -11.40 4.28
C ASN A 31 -1.36 -11.64 2.89
N GLY A 32 -0.62 -11.39 1.80
CA GLY A 32 -1.10 -11.56 0.42
C GLY A 32 -1.97 -10.42 -0.10
N GLY A 33 -2.00 -9.27 0.59
CA GLY A 33 -2.66 -8.05 0.12
C GLY A 33 -2.09 -7.55 -1.21
N THR A 34 -2.97 -7.10 -2.10
CA THR A 34 -2.57 -6.51 -3.38
C THR A 34 -2.39 -5.00 -3.21
N CYS A 35 -1.20 -4.51 -3.49
CA CYS A 35 -0.92 -3.08 -3.43
C CYS A 35 -1.38 -2.38 -4.70
N GLN A 36 -2.07 -1.25 -4.53
CA GLN A 36 -2.43 -0.34 -5.60
C GLN A 36 -1.80 1.03 -5.35
N ASP A 37 -1.01 1.45 -6.33
CA ASP A 37 -0.34 2.73 -6.36
C ASP A 37 -1.36 3.88 -6.44
N ARG A 38 -1.08 4.98 -5.75
CA ARG A 38 -1.90 6.19 -5.71
C ARG A 38 -1.00 7.41 -5.72
N GLU A 39 -1.57 8.57 -6.04
CA GLU A 39 -0.81 9.81 -5.97
C GLU A 39 -0.34 10.05 -4.52
N ASN A 40 0.99 10.02 -4.31
CA ASN A 40 1.63 10.24 -3.01
C ASN A 40 1.15 9.27 -1.90
N SER A 41 0.65 8.10 -2.26
CA SER A 41 0.06 7.14 -1.32
C SER A 41 -0.10 5.76 -1.94
N TYR A 42 -0.56 4.79 -1.15
CA TYR A 42 -0.95 3.48 -1.67
C TYR A 42 -2.20 2.98 -0.95
N ILE A 43 -2.88 2.03 -1.56
CA ILE A 43 -4.00 1.31 -0.95
C ILE A 43 -3.73 -0.19 -1.03
N CYS A 44 -3.93 -0.89 0.07
CA CYS A 44 -3.90 -2.35 0.10
C CYS A 44 -5.29 -2.94 -0.02
N SER A 45 -5.51 -3.76 -1.05
CA SER A 45 -6.69 -4.62 -1.17
C SER A 45 -6.43 -5.90 -0.38
N CYS A 46 -7.09 -6.02 0.77
CA CYS A 46 -6.87 -7.12 1.70
C CYS A 46 -7.66 -8.37 1.31
N PRO A 47 -7.03 -9.57 1.33
CA PRO A 47 -7.75 -10.82 1.18
C PRO A 47 -8.72 -11.05 2.35
N LYS A 48 -9.74 -11.87 2.10
CA LYS A 48 -10.72 -12.25 3.12
C LYS A 48 -10.01 -12.81 4.36
N GLY A 49 -10.45 -12.38 5.55
CA GLY A 49 -9.82 -12.76 6.81
C GLY A 49 -8.60 -11.89 7.18
N THR A 50 -8.35 -10.79 6.47
CA THR A 50 -7.31 -9.82 6.83
C THR A 50 -7.85 -8.38 6.82
N ALA A 51 -7.26 -7.52 7.62
CA ALA A 51 -7.64 -6.12 7.77
C ALA A 51 -6.45 -5.25 8.20
N GLY A 52 -6.68 -3.95 8.34
CA GLY A 52 -5.65 -2.96 8.60
C GLY A 52 -5.21 -2.25 7.32
N ILE A 53 -4.44 -1.17 7.47
CA ILE A 53 -4.01 -0.34 6.33
C ILE A 53 -3.08 -1.12 5.39
N ASN A 54 -2.30 -2.05 5.96
CA ASN A 54 -1.36 -2.91 5.29
C ASN A 54 -1.83 -4.37 5.29
N CYS A 55 -3.11 -4.65 5.56
CA CYS A 55 -3.61 -6.02 5.74
C CYS A 55 -2.83 -6.81 6.82
N GLU A 56 -2.26 -6.12 7.80
CA GLU A 56 -1.38 -6.67 8.84
C GLU A 56 -2.15 -7.44 9.92
N VAL A 57 -3.44 -7.17 10.05
CA VAL A 57 -4.33 -7.83 11.01
C VAL A 57 -4.89 -9.07 10.35
N ASN A 58 -4.60 -10.24 10.92
CA ASN A 58 -5.34 -11.46 10.59
C ASN A 58 -6.63 -11.48 11.43
N LEU A 59 -7.75 -11.32 10.75
CA LEU A 59 -9.08 -11.54 11.31
C LEU A 59 -9.26 -13.06 11.40
N ASP A 60 -8.82 -13.61 12.51
CA ASP A 60 -8.99 -15.03 12.81
C ASP A 60 -10.49 -15.36 12.88
N ASP A 61 -11.06 -15.80 11.76
CA ASP A 61 -12.47 -16.22 11.64
C ASP A 61 -12.80 -17.33 12.67
N CYS A 62 -11.80 -18.01 13.23
CA CYS A 62 -11.94 -19.02 14.29
C CYS A 62 -12.08 -18.42 15.70
N LYS A 63 -11.71 -17.15 15.95
CA LYS A 63 -11.93 -16.52 17.27
C LYS A 63 -13.40 -16.25 17.55
N SER A 64 -14.19 -16.05 16.50
CA SER A 64 -15.64 -15.91 16.61
C SER A 64 -16.34 -17.21 17.01
N LYS A 65 -15.61 -18.35 17.06
CA LYS A 65 -16.18 -19.71 17.23
C LYS A 65 -17.51 -19.88 16.46
N PRO A 66 -17.55 -19.65 15.14
CA PRO A 66 -18.81 -19.79 14.40
C PRO A 66 -19.25 -21.25 14.23
N CYS A 67 -18.39 -22.22 14.59
CA CYS A 67 -18.71 -23.65 14.58
C CYS A 67 -19.37 -24.04 15.91
N ASP A 68 -20.67 -23.80 16.03
CA ASP A 68 -21.44 -24.21 17.21
C ASP A 68 -21.74 -25.72 17.23
N PHE A 69 -21.65 -26.42 16.10
CA PHE A 69 -21.83 -27.88 16.00
C PHE A 69 -20.87 -28.44 14.96
N GLY A 70 -19.89 -29.23 15.43
CA GLY A 70 -18.87 -29.89 14.60
C GLY A 70 -19.44 -30.92 13.64
#